data_AF-A0A959P036-F1
#
_entry.id   AF-A0A959P036-F1
#
_cell.length_a   1.000
_cell.length_b   1.000
_cell.length_c   1.000
_cell.angle_alpha   90.00
_cell.angle_beta   90.00
_cell.angle_gamma   90.00
#
_symmetry.space_group_name_H-M   'P 1'
#
loop_
_entity.id
_entity.type
_entity.pdbx_description
1 polymer ?
#
loop_
_entity_poly.entity_id
_entity_poly.type
_entity_poly.pdbx_seq_one_letter_code
_entity_poly.pdbx_strand_id
1 'polypeptide(L)'
;MKTIKKIFLTLFFLLNNYQLNLFAQQNIRIGEWINDWFLIGPFTLGESIDNINHLPNFNNDFLKEFGGETNFNFDVDKNISVDGEKLKWQKYSSNDSIVNLDEAISRKSYITAYAYKEIEVEKSDTYIFALGTNDGGKLWINDKEIWDHQSGRGLKPDEDLIPVHLEKGKNKILLKIEERGNYWGFCARILPFNIDSFLSKDGVFEIVSMPNGNSELRFSLIENVINDLFEFVNLKLFDDDLNMIWEEIWNKKS
;
A
#
# COMPACT_ATOMS: atom_id res chain seq x y z
N MET A 1 42.50 55.93 -4.33
CA MET A 1 42.67 54.47 -4.48
C MET A 1 41.30 53.86 -4.77
N LYS A 2 41.17 53.19 -5.93
CA LYS A 2 40.07 52.32 -6.42
C LYS A 2 38.60 52.80 -6.35
N THR A 3 38.12 53.16 -7.53
CA THR A 3 36.77 52.97 -8.09
C THR A 3 36.07 51.68 -7.63
N ILE A 4 34.74 51.71 -7.52
CA ILE A 4 33.80 50.79 -8.21
C ILE A 4 32.37 51.35 -8.09
N LYS A 5 31.76 51.63 -9.26
CA LYS A 5 30.30 51.70 -9.47
C LYS A 5 29.76 50.27 -9.51
N LYS A 6 28.65 49.98 -8.82
CA LYS A 6 27.71 48.88 -9.15
C LYS A 6 26.30 49.41 -8.84
N ILE A 7 25.51 49.81 -9.85
CA ILE A 7 24.63 48.96 -10.67
C ILE A 7 23.70 48.13 -9.78
N PHE A 8 22.50 48.65 -9.54
CA PHE A 8 21.33 47.83 -9.19
C PHE A 8 20.69 47.40 -10.50
N LEU A 9 20.74 46.09 -10.79
CA LEU A 9 20.03 45.47 -11.88
C LEU A 9 18.72 44.92 -11.31
N THR A 10 17.61 45.56 -11.63
CA THR A 10 16.27 45.06 -11.36
C THR A 10 15.97 43.97 -12.40
N LEU A 11 15.81 42.71 -11.99
CA LEU A 11 15.22 41.68 -12.84
C LEU A 11 13.76 41.47 -12.45
N PHE A 12 12.88 41.83 -13.39
CA PHE A 12 11.53 41.32 -13.49
C PHE A 12 11.60 39.90 -14.04
N PHE A 13 11.01 38.93 -13.35
CA PHE A 13 10.59 37.68 -13.98
C PHE A 13 9.07 37.70 -14.12
N LEU A 14 8.61 37.78 -15.37
CA LEU A 14 7.30 37.28 -15.77
C LEU A 14 7.36 35.76 -15.69
N LEU A 15 6.73 35.18 -14.68
CA LEU A 15 6.36 33.78 -14.73
C LEU A 15 4.99 33.70 -15.40
N ASN A 16 5.01 33.18 -16.63
CA ASN A 16 3.85 32.66 -17.32
C ASN A 16 3.02 31.78 -16.39
N ASN A 17 1.71 31.86 -16.56
CA ASN A 17 0.69 31.06 -15.90
C ASN A 17 1.13 29.62 -15.64
N TYR A 18 1.42 29.31 -14.37
CA TYR A 18 1.30 27.98 -13.81
C TYR A 18 0.21 28.04 -12.74
N GLN A 19 -1.04 28.20 -13.16
CA GLN A 19 -2.10 27.51 -12.43
C GLN A 19 -2.02 26.05 -12.87
N LEU A 20 -1.46 25.21 -12.00
CA LEU A 20 -1.66 23.75 -11.84
C LEU A 20 -0.43 23.18 -11.15
N ASN A 21 -0.47 23.09 -9.81
CA ASN A 21 0.13 22.03 -8.99
C ASN A 21 0.05 22.39 -7.50
N LEU A 22 -1.16 22.57 -6.98
CA LEU A 22 -1.40 22.73 -5.53
C LEU A 22 -1.87 21.42 -4.86
N PHE A 23 -1.85 20.30 -5.58
CA PHE A 23 -2.24 18.98 -5.06
C PHE A 23 -1.11 17.95 -5.00
N ALA A 24 0.12 18.30 -5.38
CA ALA A 24 1.23 17.35 -5.48
C ALA A 24 2.38 17.61 -4.49
N GLN A 25 2.10 18.24 -3.34
CA GLN A 25 3.15 18.62 -2.38
C GLN A 25 2.59 18.74 -0.96
N GLN A 26 2.12 17.63 -0.41
CA GLN A 26 1.92 17.53 1.04
C GLN A 26 2.91 16.52 1.58
N ASN A 27 3.81 17.01 2.44
CA ASN A 27 4.57 16.16 3.34
C ASN A 27 3.57 15.27 4.08
N ILE A 28 3.94 14.01 4.23
CA ILE A 28 3.13 13.06 4.98
C ILE A 28 2.80 13.60 6.37
N ARG A 29 1.54 13.45 6.78
CA ARG A 29 1.12 13.78 8.14
C ARG A 29 0.92 12.48 8.91
N ILE A 30 1.99 12.08 9.59
CA ILE A 30 2.01 10.84 10.38
C ILE A 30 0.87 10.87 11.41
N GLY A 31 0.08 9.81 11.44
CA GLY A 31 -1.09 9.65 12.31
C GLY A 31 -2.42 10.13 11.71
N GLU A 32 -2.39 10.97 10.67
CA GLU A 32 -3.60 11.47 10.02
C GLU A 32 -4.13 10.50 8.95
N TRP A 33 -5.45 10.47 8.79
CA TRP A 33 -6.12 9.69 7.75
C TRP A 33 -5.80 10.23 6.36
N ILE A 34 -5.48 9.33 5.44
CA ILE A 34 -5.36 9.64 4.02
C ILE A 34 -6.77 9.62 3.43
N ASN A 35 -7.37 10.80 3.32
CA ASN A 35 -8.75 10.95 2.86
C ASN A 35 -8.86 11.27 1.36
N ASP A 36 -7.76 11.64 0.70
CA ASP A 36 -7.76 12.03 -0.71
C ASP A 36 -6.96 11.05 -1.60
N TRP A 37 -7.61 10.60 -2.67
CA TRP A 37 -7.14 9.53 -3.54
C TRP A 37 -7.49 9.83 -5.00
N PHE A 38 -6.71 9.28 -5.92
CA PHE A 38 -7.17 9.03 -7.27
C PHE A 38 -7.77 7.63 -7.32
N LEU A 39 -8.99 7.50 -7.82
CA LEU A 39 -9.68 6.22 -7.91
C LEU A 39 -9.94 5.86 -9.38
N ILE A 40 -9.88 4.58 -9.74
CA ILE A 40 -10.33 4.08 -11.04
C ILE A 40 -10.99 2.72 -10.88
N GLY A 41 -12.08 2.52 -11.62
CA GLY A 41 -12.93 1.34 -11.58
C GLY A 41 -14.35 1.72 -12.00
N PRO A 42 -15.31 0.78 -11.92
CA PRO A 42 -15.12 -0.60 -11.47
C PRO A 42 -14.51 -1.50 -12.56
N PHE A 43 -13.81 -2.55 -12.15
CA PHE A 43 -13.39 -3.66 -13.01
C PHE A 43 -14.16 -4.93 -12.62
N THR A 44 -14.71 -5.63 -13.59
CA THR A 44 -15.53 -6.83 -13.36
C THR A 44 -14.67 -8.00 -12.89
N LEU A 45 -15.10 -8.66 -11.80
CA LEU A 45 -14.56 -9.92 -11.31
C LEU A 45 -15.56 -11.06 -11.53
N GLY A 46 -15.12 -12.30 -11.35
CA GLY A 46 -16.04 -13.44 -11.35
C GLY A 46 -16.77 -13.58 -10.02
N GLU A 47 -18.01 -14.04 -10.07
CA GLU A 47 -18.80 -14.32 -8.87
C GLU A 47 -18.29 -15.56 -8.14
N SER A 48 -18.29 -15.54 -6.81
CA SER A 48 -17.94 -16.70 -5.99
C SER A 48 -18.59 -16.61 -4.61
N ILE A 49 -18.97 -17.77 -4.07
CA ILE A 49 -19.39 -17.90 -2.66
C ILE A 49 -18.20 -18.17 -1.72
N ASP A 50 -17.02 -18.45 -2.27
CA ASP A 50 -15.81 -18.65 -1.50
C ASP A 50 -15.40 -17.34 -0.86
N ASN A 51 -15.35 -17.31 0.47
CA ASN A 51 -14.98 -16.12 1.23
C ASN A 51 -13.54 -16.17 1.78
N ILE A 52 -12.77 -17.20 1.40
CA ILE A 52 -11.41 -17.43 1.87
C ILE A 52 -10.39 -16.91 0.84
N ASN A 53 -10.58 -17.26 -0.43
CA ASN A 53 -9.70 -16.83 -1.52
C ASN A 53 -10.29 -15.61 -2.24
N HIS A 54 -9.44 -14.84 -2.91
CA HIS A 54 -9.85 -13.75 -3.78
C HIS A 54 -10.94 -14.17 -4.78
N LEU A 55 -11.78 -13.23 -5.17
CA LEU A 55 -12.74 -13.46 -6.24
C LEU A 55 -12.02 -13.89 -7.54
N PRO A 56 -12.63 -14.77 -8.35
CA PRO A 56 -12.09 -15.13 -9.65
C PRO A 56 -11.72 -13.88 -10.48
N ASN A 57 -10.58 -13.94 -11.17
CA ASN A 57 -10.02 -12.83 -11.95
C ASN A 57 -9.47 -11.65 -11.13
N PHE A 58 -9.48 -11.68 -9.79
CA PHE A 58 -8.89 -10.60 -8.98
C PHE A 58 -7.42 -10.35 -9.32
N ASN A 59 -6.64 -11.41 -9.56
CA ASN A 59 -5.22 -11.29 -9.91
C ASN A 59 -4.96 -10.81 -11.36
N ASN A 60 -5.99 -10.48 -12.13
CA ASN A 60 -5.79 -9.84 -13.42
C ASN A 60 -5.29 -8.42 -13.22
N ASP A 61 -4.13 -8.12 -13.81
CA ASP A 61 -3.64 -6.75 -13.91
C ASP A 61 -4.52 -5.95 -14.88
N PHE A 62 -5.32 -5.04 -14.32
CA PHE A 62 -6.21 -4.15 -15.07
C PHE A 62 -5.54 -2.81 -15.43
N LEU A 63 -4.31 -2.58 -14.95
CA LEU A 63 -3.54 -1.35 -15.16
C LEU A 63 -2.41 -1.54 -16.18
N LYS A 64 -2.45 -2.58 -17.02
CA LYS A 64 -1.47 -2.82 -18.11
C LYS A 64 -1.23 -1.61 -19.01
N GLU A 65 -2.29 -0.86 -19.31
CA GLU A 65 -2.21 0.38 -20.08
C GLU A 65 -1.40 1.48 -19.35
N PHE A 66 -1.29 1.40 -18.03
CA PHE A 66 -0.47 2.25 -17.19
C PHE A 66 0.87 1.58 -16.83
N GLY A 67 1.30 0.53 -17.54
CA GLY A 67 2.53 -0.20 -17.24
C GLY A 67 2.37 -1.39 -16.28
N GLY A 68 1.19 -1.57 -15.70
CA GLY A 68 0.84 -2.67 -14.80
C GLY A 68 1.04 -2.36 -13.31
N GLU A 69 0.59 -3.28 -12.46
CA GLU A 69 0.62 -3.13 -10.99
C GLU A 69 2.05 -3.04 -10.42
N THR A 70 3.04 -3.61 -11.11
CA THR A 70 4.45 -3.67 -10.70
C THR A 70 5.39 -2.78 -11.52
N ASN A 71 4.84 -1.88 -12.32
CA ASN A 71 5.56 -0.82 -13.01
C ASN A 71 4.60 0.34 -13.32
N PHE A 72 3.88 0.79 -12.29
CA PHE A 72 2.71 1.65 -12.45
C PHE A 72 3.14 3.08 -12.80
N ASN A 73 2.65 3.57 -13.93
CA ASN A 73 2.84 4.92 -14.43
C ASN A 73 1.53 5.68 -14.42
N PHE A 74 1.34 6.50 -13.39
CA PHE A 74 0.13 7.29 -13.19
C PHE A 74 -0.04 8.35 -14.29
N ASP A 75 -1.22 8.36 -14.92
CA ASP A 75 -1.64 9.38 -15.88
C ASP A 75 -3.12 9.68 -15.66
N VAL A 76 -3.42 10.86 -15.12
CA VAL A 76 -4.78 11.28 -14.77
C VAL A 76 -5.64 11.56 -16.01
N ASP A 77 -5.02 11.93 -17.13
CA ASP A 77 -5.71 12.31 -18.37
C ASP A 77 -5.94 11.11 -19.30
N LYS A 78 -5.21 10.01 -19.09
CA LYS A 78 -5.39 8.77 -19.82
C LYS A 78 -6.71 8.08 -19.44
N ASN A 79 -7.45 7.68 -20.48
CA ASN A 79 -8.64 6.85 -20.38
C ASN A 79 -8.30 5.43 -20.85
N ILE A 80 -8.92 4.42 -20.25
CA ILE A 80 -8.84 3.03 -20.69
C ILE A 80 -10.23 2.52 -21.06
N SER A 81 -10.30 1.53 -21.96
CA SER A 81 -11.56 0.88 -22.33
C SER A 81 -11.65 -0.47 -21.63
N VAL A 82 -12.69 -0.68 -20.83
CA VAL A 82 -12.97 -1.92 -20.11
C VAL A 82 -14.40 -2.31 -20.40
N ASP A 83 -14.63 -3.52 -20.93
CA ASP A 83 -15.97 -4.02 -21.30
C ASP A 83 -16.80 -3.06 -22.19
N GLY A 84 -16.12 -2.27 -23.02
CA GLY A 84 -16.74 -1.26 -23.89
C GLY A 84 -17.05 0.08 -23.22
N GLU A 85 -16.83 0.20 -21.91
CA GLU A 85 -16.93 1.45 -21.16
C GLU A 85 -15.56 2.14 -21.06
N LYS A 86 -15.56 3.49 -21.05
CA LYS A 86 -14.35 4.28 -20.84
C LYS A 86 -14.20 4.60 -19.36
N LEU A 87 -13.12 4.12 -18.75
CA LEU A 87 -12.73 4.45 -17.39
C LEU A 87 -11.59 5.46 -17.39
N LYS A 88 -11.55 6.31 -16.35
CA LYS A 88 -10.47 7.26 -16.09
C LYS A 88 -10.25 7.40 -14.60
N TRP A 89 -9.07 7.88 -14.24
CA TRP A 89 -8.79 8.27 -12.87
C TRP A 89 -9.67 9.47 -12.48
N GLN A 90 -10.34 9.36 -11.34
CA GLN A 90 -11.10 10.43 -10.74
C GLN A 90 -10.50 10.79 -9.40
N LYS A 91 -10.43 12.08 -9.12
CA LYS A 91 -10.02 12.55 -7.81
C LYS A 91 -11.19 12.46 -6.84
N TYR A 92 -10.93 11.86 -5.69
CA TYR A 92 -11.90 11.70 -4.61
C TYR A 92 -11.29 12.18 -3.30
N SER A 93 -12.11 12.81 -2.46
CA SER A 93 -11.71 13.20 -1.10
C SER A 93 -12.87 12.90 -0.16
N SER A 94 -12.63 12.04 0.82
CA SER A 94 -13.60 11.75 1.87
C SER A 94 -13.63 12.87 2.91
N ASN A 95 -14.79 13.07 3.52
CA ASN A 95 -14.96 13.97 4.67
C ASN A 95 -14.61 13.30 6.01
N ASP A 96 -14.37 11.99 6.01
CA ASP A 96 -14.03 11.18 7.19
C ASP A 96 -12.82 10.27 6.87
N SER A 97 -12.45 9.41 7.80
CA SER A 97 -11.37 8.42 7.69
C SER A 97 -11.61 7.37 6.60
N ILE A 98 -12.89 7.08 6.29
CA ILE A 98 -13.26 6.03 5.36
C ILE A 98 -13.51 6.60 3.97
N VAL A 99 -12.87 5.99 2.97
CA VAL A 99 -13.18 6.14 1.54
C VAL A 99 -14.28 5.14 1.20
N ASN A 100 -15.49 5.66 1.00
CA ASN A 100 -16.65 4.87 0.61
C ASN A 100 -16.64 4.63 -0.91
N LEU A 101 -16.31 3.42 -1.34
CA LEU A 101 -16.20 3.06 -2.75
C LEU A 101 -17.56 2.76 -3.40
N ASP A 102 -18.58 2.39 -2.61
CA ASP A 102 -19.97 2.32 -3.10
C ASP A 102 -20.46 3.67 -3.63
N GLU A 103 -20.10 4.75 -2.92
CA GLU A 103 -20.45 6.11 -3.31
C GLU A 103 -19.51 6.68 -4.38
N ALA A 104 -18.22 6.38 -4.27
CA ALA A 104 -17.21 6.94 -5.16
C ALA A 104 -17.17 6.26 -6.54
N ILE A 105 -17.38 4.95 -6.61
CA ILE A 105 -17.15 4.13 -7.81
C ILE A 105 -18.43 3.45 -8.28
N SER A 106 -19.00 2.54 -7.50
CA SER A 106 -20.14 1.70 -7.92
C SER A 106 -20.67 0.87 -6.77
N ARG A 107 -21.98 0.62 -6.73
CA ARG A 107 -22.67 -0.29 -5.79
C ARG A 107 -22.87 -1.71 -6.32
N LYS A 108 -22.22 -2.06 -7.43
CA LYS A 108 -22.28 -3.42 -7.99
C LYS A 108 -21.39 -4.34 -7.15
N SER A 109 -21.79 -5.60 -7.02
CA SER A 109 -20.95 -6.63 -6.42
C SER A 109 -20.05 -7.30 -7.45
N TYR A 110 -19.06 -8.04 -6.98
CA TYR A 110 -18.09 -8.79 -7.80
C TYR A 110 -17.30 -7.88 -8.73
N ILE A 111 -16.77 -6.81 -8.16
CA ILE A 111 -15.94 -5.82 -8.85
C ILE A 111 -14.70 -5.50 -8.03
N THR A 112 -13.76 -4.78 -8.63
CA THR A 112 -12.65 -4.15 -7.92
C THR A 112 -12.41 -2.73 -8.43
N ALA A 113 -11.72 -1.93 -7.64
CA ALA A 113 -11.20 -0.63 -8.03
C ALA A 113 -9.80 -0.46 -7.46
N TYR A 114 -9.05 0.44 -8.09
CA TYR A 114 -7.77 0.88 -7.58
C TYR A 114 -7.89 2.26 -6.94
N ALA A 115 -7.11 2.47 -5.87
CA ALA A 115 -6.88 3.75 -5.27
C ALA A 115 -5.38 4.08 -5.32
N TYR A 116 -5.03 5.24 -5.84
CA TYR A 116 -3.67 5.71 -6.00
C TYR A 116 -3.42 7.01 -5.24
N LYS A 117 -2.24 7.11 -4.63
CA LYS A 117 -1.77 8.31 -3.95
C LYS A 117 -0.24 8.41 -4.06
N GLU A 118 0.26 9.63 -4.24
CA GLU A 118 1.65 9.96 -3.97
C GLU A 118 1.75 10.63 -2.60
N ILE A 119 2.75 10.22 -1.82
CA ILE A 119 3.15 10.88 -0.57
C ILE A 119 4.62 11.27 -0.64
N GLU A 120 5.01 12.30 0.10
CA GLU A 120 6.40 12.74 0.19
C GLU A 120 6.90 12.60 1.63
N VAL A 121 8.08 11.98 1.80
CA VAL A 121 8.75 11.83 3.11
C VAL A 121 10.13 12.48 3.08
N GLU A 122 10.51 13.13 4.18
CA GLU A 122 11.76 13.90 4.25
C GLU A 122 13.02 13.02 4.35
N LYS A 123 12.85 11.79 4.81
CA LYS A 123 13.92 10.80 5.03
C LYS A 123 13.42 9.41 4.67
N SER A 124 14.33 8.61 4.13
CA SER A 124 14.09 7.18 3.90
C SER A 124 14.03 6.48 5.27
N ASP A 125 12.93 5.79 5.56
CA ASP A 125 12.70 5.11 6.84
C ASP A 125 11.56 4.08 6.74
N THR A 126 11.43 3.25 7.76
CA THR A 126 10.35 2.28 7.91
C THR A 126 9.18 2.89 8.68
N TYR A 127 7.97 2.65 8.20
CA TYR A 127 6.71 3.10 8.79
C TYR A 127 5.71 1.95 8.87
N ILE A 128 4.56 2.19 9.51
CA ILE A 128 3.41 1.29 9.42
C ILE A 128 2.35 1.93 8.52
N PHE A 129 1.96 1.24 7.46
CA PHE A 129 0.76 1.51 6.70
C PHE A 129 -0.41 0.81 7.41
N ALA A 130 -1.17 1.58 8.21
CA ALA A 130 -2.33 1.06 8.90
C ALA A 130 -3.54 1.08 7.97
N LEU A 131 -4.12 -0.08 7.71
CA LEU A 131 -5.15 -0.29 6.69
C LEU A 131 -6.35 -1.03 7.27
N GLY A 132 -7.54 -0.60 6.87
CA GLY A 132 -8.77 -1.37 7.02
C GLY A 132 -9.50 -1.40 5.70
N THR A 133 -10.01 -2.57 5.29
CA THR A 133 -10.72 -2.74 4.00
C THR A 133 -12.00 -3.54 4.20
N ASN A 134 -12.95 -3.34 3.30
CA ASN A 134 -14.04 -4.26 3.01
C ASN A 134 -14.20 -4.29 1.49
N ASP A 135 -13.96 -5.40 0.79
CA ASP A 135 -13.52 -6.73 1.26
C ASP A 135 -11.97 -6.83 1.29
N GLY A 136 -11.39 -7.89 0.71
CA GLY A 136 -9.95 -8.09 0.58
C GLY A 136 -9.29 -7.16 -0.44
N GLY A 137 -7.99 -7.32 -0.63
CA GLY A 137 -7.26 -6.50 -1.57
C GLY A 137 -5.76 -6.77 -1.60
N LYS A 138 -5.06 -5.92 -2.36
CA LYS A 138 -3.60 -5.85 -2.44
C LYS A 138 -3.11 -4.41 -2.31
N LEU A 139 -1.88 -4.26 -1.82
CA LEU A 139 -1.20 -2.98 -1.64
C LEU A 139 0.21 -3.07 -2.25
N TRP A 140 0.53 -2.08 -3.07
CA TRP A 140 1.87 -1.85 -3.59
C TRP A 140 2.42 -0.51 -3.09
N ILE A 141 3.70 -0.54 -2.70
CA ILE A 141 4.50 0.65 -2.41
C ILE A 141 5.65 0.69 -3.40
N ASN A 142 5.76 1.79 -4.16
CA ASN A 142 6.80 1.95 -5.18
C ASN A 142 6.91 0.72 -6.11
N ASP A 143 5.77 0.26 -6.63
CA ASP A 143 5.65 -0.88 -7.56
C ASP A 143 5.97 -2.27 -6.95
N LYS A 144 6.28 -2.34 -5.65
CA LYS A 144 6.47 -3.62 -4.95
C LYS A 144 5.20 -3.98 -4.20
N GLU A 145 4.71 -5.21 -4.40
CA GLU A 145 3.62 -5.76 -3.59
C GLU A 145 4.13 -5.97 -2.16
N ILE A 146 3.42 -5.41 -1.19
CA ILE A 146 3.81 -5.50 0.22
C ILE A 146 2.69 -6.05 1.12
N TRP A 147 1.47 -6.19 0.60
CA TRP A 147 0.37 -6.84 1.30
C TRP A 147 -0.67 -7.42 0.33
N ASP A 148 -1.22 -8.57 0.71
CA ASP A 148 -2.23 -9.34 -0.02
C ASP A 148 -3.15 -10.00 1.03
N HIS A 149 -4.42 -9.62 1.04
CA HIS A 149 -5.45 -10.21 1.88
C HIS A 149 -6.62 -10.68 1.04
N GLN A 150 -6.90 -11.98 1.10
CA GLN A 150 -7.78 -12.65 0.15
C GLN A 150 -9.22 -12.80 0.63
N SER A 151 -9.42 -12.93 1.93
CA SER A 151 -10.73 -13.23 2.50
C SER A 151 -11.64 -12.01 2.52
N GLY A 152 -12.95 -12.25 2.36
CA GLY A 152 -13.95 -11.21 2.57
C GLY A 152 -14.13 -10.90 4.05
N ARG A 153 -14.24 -9.60 4.38
CA ARG A 153 -14.24 -9.10 5.75
C ARG A 153 -14.91 -7.73 5.84
N GLY A 154 -15.39 -7.38 7.04
CA GLY A 154 -15.88 -6.03 7.31
C GLY A 154 -14.76 -5.03 7.61
N LEU A 155 -14.99 -3.77 7.27
CA LEU A 155 -14.01 -2.69 7.47
C LEU A 155 -13.82 -2.42 8.97
N LYS A 156 -12.59 -2.61 9.44
CA LYS A 156 -12.15 -2.14 10.76
C LYS A 156 -10.91 -1.25 10.59
N PRO A 157 -10.93 -0.01 11.10
CA PRO A 157 -9.75 0.86 11.05
C PRO A 157 -8.54 0.23 11.74
N ASP A 158 -7.37 0.40 11.15
CA ASP A 158 -6.09 -0.12 11.66
C ASP A 158 -6.06 -1.64 11.90
N GLU A 159 -6.88 -2.41 11.17
CA GLU A 159 -6.93 -3.86 11.28
C GLU A 159 -5.59 -4.49 10.88
N ASP A 160 -5.09 -4.13 9.69
CA ASP A 160 -3.75 -4.50 9.22
C ASP A 160 -2.74 -3.40 9.58
N LEU A 161 -1.64 -3.80 10.21
CA LEU A 161 -0.50 -2.93 10.50
C LEU A 161 0.68 -3.42 9.67
N ILE A 162 0.84 -2.84 8.48
CA ILE A 162 1.75 -3.37 7.47
C ILE A 162 3.04 -2.55 7.50
N PRO A 163 4.20 -3.14 7.82
CA PRO A 163 5.47 -2.43 7.71
C PRO A 163 5.79 -2.08 6.27
N VAL A 164 6.13 -0.82 6.02
CA VAL A 164 6.49 -0.32 4.70
C VAL A 164 7.77 0.50 4.78
N HIS A 165 8.67 0.29 3.83
CA HIS A 165 9.82 1.15 3.64
C HIS A 165 9.45 2.28 2.67
N LEU A 166 9.62 3.54 3.11
CA LEU A 166 9.38 4.71 2.28
C LEU A 166 10.71 5.39 2.00
N GLU A 167 10.99 5.66 0.74
CA GLU A 167 12.21 6.33 0.28
C GLU A 167 12.12 7.84 0.46
N LYS A 168 13.26 8.51 0.66
CA LYS A 168 13.28 9.97 0.70
C LYS A 168 12.69 10.56 -0.59
N GLY A 169 11.75 11.49 -0.43
CA GLY A 169 11.03 12.11 -1.53
C GLY A 169 9.70 11.40 -1.79
N LYS A 170 9.32 11.30 -3.06
CA LYS A 170 8.02 10.78 -3.48
C LYS A 170 7.96 9.26 -3.39
N ASN A 171 6.85 8.76 -2.84
CA ASN A 171 6.51 7.34 -2.83
C ASN A 171 5.11 7.14 -3.41
N LYS A 172 4.97 6.09 -4.22
CA LYS A 172 3.71 5.67 -4.82
C LYS A 172 3.02 4.67 -3.90
N ILE A 173 1.74 4.91 -3.62
CA ILE A 173 0.84 3.98 -2.96
C ILE A 173 -0.23 3.59 -3.97
N LEU A 174 -0.38 2.29 -4.21
CA LEU A 174 -1.44 1.73 -5.02
C LEU A 174 -2.17 0.66 -4.21
N LEU A 175 -3.48 0.81 -4.06
CA LEU A 175 -4.37 -0.19 -3.48
C LEU A 175 -5.26 -0.75 -4.57
N LYS A 176 -5.58 -2.04 -4.48
CA LYS A 176 -6.63 -2.71 -5.25
C LYS A 176 -7.57 -3.40 -4.27
N ILE A 177 -8.82 -2.99 -4.22
CA ILE A 177 -9.80 -3.49 -3.24
C ILE A 177 -10.91 -4.21 -4.00
N GLU A 178 -11.23 -5.45 -3.61
CA GLU A 178 -12.37 -6.18 -4.17
C GLU A 178 -13.65 -5.93 -3.37
N GLU A 179 -14.77 -6.16 -4.05
CA GLU A 179 -16.13 -6.02 -3.51
C GLU A 179 -16.91 -7.30 -3.77
N ARG A 180 -17.35 -7.97 -2.71
CA ARG A 180 -18.14 -9.20 -2.79
C ARG A 180 -19.63 -8.97 -2.52
N GLY A 181 -19.96 -7.94 -1.75
CA GLY A 181 -21.34 -7.53 -1.49
C GLY A 181 -21.49 -6.56 -0.31
N ASN A 182 -22.61 -5.83 -0.31
CA ASN A 182 -23.06 -4.91 0.74
C ASN A 182 -22.30 -3.59 0.83
N TYR A 183 -21.18 -3.56 1.55
CA TYR A 183 -20.48 -2.32 1.88
C TYR A 183 -19.05 -2.39 1.37
N TRP A 184 -18.66 -1.41 0.58
CA TRP A 184 -17.36 -1.38 -0.05
C TRP A 184 -16.57 -0.12 0.32
N GLY A 185 -15.36 -0.31 0.84
CA GLY A 185 -14.52 0.83 1.21
C GLY A 185 -13.21 0.46 1.89
N PHE A 186 -12.41 1.48 2.16
CA PHE A 186 -11.18 1.33 2.92
C PHE A 186 -10.86 2.60 3.71
N CYS A 187 -9.97 2.48 4.68
CA CYS A 187 -9.35 3.61 5.37
C CYS A 187 -7.86 3.33 5.55
N ALA A 188 -7.03 4.36 5.46
CA ALA A 188 -5.59 4.21 5.58
C ALA A 188 -4.94 5.42 6.25
N ARG A 189 -3.85 5.16 6.98
CA ARG A 189 -2.96 6.19 7.53
C ARG A 189 -1.55 5.64 7.70
N ILE A 190 -0.57 6.54 7.74
CA ILE A 190 0.81 6.16 8.06
C ILE A 190 1.09 6.45 9.52
N LEU A 191 1.62 5.46 10.24
CA LEU A 191 2.01 5.53 11.64
C LEU A 191 3.54 5.36 11.78
N PRO A 192 4.13 5.83 12.89
CA PRO A 192 5.52 5.52 13.20
C PRO A 192 5.72 4.01 13.30
N PHE A 193 6.87 3.52 12.84
CA PHE A 193 7.24 2.12 13.05
C PHE A 193 7.55 1.87 14.54
N ASN A 194 7.00 0.78 15.07
CA ASN A 194 7.29 0.28 16.39
C ASN A 194 7.36 -1.25 16.34
N ILE A 195 8.55 -1.78 16.61
CA ILE A 195 8.80 -3.21 16.54
C ILE A 195 7.98 -3.99 17.58
N ASP A 196 7.82 -3.49 18.81
CA ASP A 196 7.06 -4.18 19.86
C ASP A 196 5.58 -4.32 19.47
N SER A 197 5.00 -3.25 18.93
CA SER A 197 3.62 -3.27 18.42
C SER A 197 3.48 -4.26 17.25
N PHE A 198 4.44 -4.29 16.34
CA PHE A 198 4.43 -5.18 15.19
C PHE A 198 4.55 -6.66 15.61
N LEU A 199 5.47 -6.97 16.52
CA LEU A 199 5.69 -8.35 17.01
C LEU A 199 4.55 -8.88 17.88
N SER A 200 3.80 -8.00 18.56
CA SER A 200 2.77 -8.40 19.54
C SER A 200 1.44 -8.87 18.94
N LYS A 201 1.15 -8.58 17.66
CA LYS A 201 -0.17 -8.83 17.06
C LYS A 201 -0.31 -10.26 16.50
N ASP A 202 0.61 -10.68 15.62
CA ASP A 202 0.45 -11.91 14.84
C ASP A 202 1.71 -12.79 14.75
N GLY A 203 2.81 -12.37 15.41
CA GLY A 203 4.11 -13.01 15.26
C GLY A 203 4.70 -12.84 13.85
N VAL A 204 6.03 -12.94 13.73
CA VAL A 204 6.71 -12.82 12.41
C VAL A 204 6.76 -14.15 11.68
N PHE A 205 6.60 -15.24 12.43
CA PHE A 205 6.71 -16.59 11.94
C PHE A 205 5.60 -17.48 12.46
N GLU A 206 5.21 -18.44 11.63
CA GLU A 206 4.46 -19.62 12.02
C GLU A 206 5.33 -20.87 11.92
N ILE A 207 5.10 -21.84 12.81
CA ILE A 207 5.67 -23.18 12.71
C ILE A 207 4.61 -24.08 12.09
N VAL A 208 4.92 -24.66 10.93
CA VAL A 208 4.02 -25.56 10.22
C VAL A 208 4.56 -26.98 10.28
N SER A 209 3.79 -27.88 10.89
CA SER A 209 4.09 -29.31 10.93
C SER A 209 3.60 -30.00 9.67
N MET A 210 4.50 -30.69 8.97
CA MET A 210 4.22 -31.37 7.71
C MET A 210 3.93 -32.87 7.96
N PRO A 211 3.07 -33.53 7.15
CA PRO A 211 2.72 -34.95 7.35
C PRO A 211 3.90 -35.94 7.28
N ASN A 212 5.01 -35.53 6.68
CA ASN A 212 6.25 -36.34 6.59
C ASN A 212 7.11 -36.29 7.88
N GLY A 213 6.66 -35.58 8.92
CA GLY A 213 7.38 -35.40 10.16
C GLY A 213 8.35 -34.21 10.19
N ASN A 214 8.49 -33.46 9.08
CA ASN A 214 9.27 -32.22 9.07
C ASN A 214 8.46 -31.06 9.67
N SER A 215 9.16 -30.03 10.15
CA SER A 215 8.55 -28.74 10.51
C SER A 215 9.23 -27.63 9.72
N GLU A 216 8.42 -26.66 9.28
CA GLU A 216 8.87 -25.48 8.56
C GLU A 216 8.61 -24.23 9.39
N LEU A 217 9.58 -23.33 9.47
CA LEU A 217 9.39 -21.98 9.96
C LEU A 217 9.06 -21.09 8.76
N ARG A 218 7.86 -20.52 8.72
CA ARG A 218 7.41 -19.68 7.61
C ARG A 218 7.20 -18.27 8.10
N PHE A 219 7.71 -17.29 7.35
CA PHE A 219 7.38 -15.90 7.61
C PHE A 219 5.90 -15.64 7.30
N SER A 220 5.21 -14.90 8.16
CA SER A 220 3.83 -14.45 7.93
C SER A 220 3.76 -13.22 7.01
N LEU A 221 4.91 -12.68 6.60
CA LEU A 221 5.06 -11.49 5.76
C LEU A 221 5.38 -11.86 4.31
N ILE A 222 5.03 -10.98 3.38
CA ILE A 222 5.44 -11.09 1.97
C ILE A 222 6.96 -10.87 1.85
N GLU A 223 7.60 -11.58 0.91
CA GLU A 223 9.04 -11.57 0.67
C GLU A 223 9.66 -10.16 0.58
N ASN A 224 8.99 -9.22 -0.11
CA ASN A 224 9.45 -7.84 -0.20
C ASN A 224 9.56 -7.16 1.17
N VAL A 225 8.58 -7.39 2.05
CA VAL A 225 8.59 -6.83 3.41
C VAL A 225 9.67 -7.48 4.26
N ILE A 226 9.85 -8.80 4.15
CA ILE A 226 10.93 -9.52 4.85
C ILE A 226 12.28 -8.92 4.47
N ASN A 227 12.50 -8.72 3.17
CA ASN A 227 13.75 -8.18 2.64
C ASN A 227 14.00 -6.74 3.10
N ASP A 228 12.96 -5.92 3.25
CA ASP A 228 13.11 -4.54 3.70
C ASP A 228 13.28 -4.43 5.24
N LEU A 229 12.77 -5.40 6.01
CA LEU A 229 12.82 -5.36 7.48
C LEU A 229 14.00 -6.10 8.11
N PHE A 230 14.43 -7.22 7.54
CA PHE A 230 15.37 -8.14 8.19
C PHE A 230 16.63 -8.33 7.36
N GLU A 231 17.78 -8.01 7.96
CA GLU A 231 19.10 -8.41 7.45
C GLU A 231 19.46 -9.83 7.91
N PHE A 232 19.11 -10.15 9.17
CA PHE A 232 19.26 -11.48 9.74
C PHE A 232 18.18 -11.71 10.81
N VAL A 233 17.92 -12.98 11.11
CA VAL A 233 17.05 -13.42 12.22
C VAL A 233 17.79 -14.49 12.99
N ASN A 234 17.97 -14.28 14.29
CA ASN A 234 18.53 -15.28 15.19
C ASN A 234 17.38 -16.13 15.77
N LEU A 235 17.38 -17.41 15.42
CA LEU A 235 16.40 -18.40 15.86
C LEU A 235 17.00 -19.19 17.01
N LYS A 236 16.29 -19.19 18.15
CA LYS A 236 16.69 -19.93 19.35
C LYS A 236 15.57 -20.86 19.77
N LEU A 237 15.94 -22.10 20.05
CA LEU A 237 15.03 -23.11 20.59
C LEU A 237 15.38 -23.35 22.07
N PHE A 238 14.35 -23.35 22.90
CA PHE A 238 14.45 -23.62 24.33
C PHE A 238 13.62 -24.85 24.69
N ASP A 239 14.06 -25.60 25.70
CA ASP A 239 13.24 -26.64 26.34
C ASP A 239 12.22 -26.03 27.33
N ASP A 240 11.41 -26.87 27.96
CA ASP A 240 10.38 -26.45 28.93
C ASP A 240 10.98 -25.78 30.19
N ASP A 241 12.26 -26.05 30.49
CA ASP A 241 13.00 -25.46 31.60
C ASP A 241 13.73 -24.16 31.19
N LEU A 242 13.46 -23.65 29.98
CA LEU A 242 14.09 -22.47 29.38
C LEU A 242 15.60 -22.60 29.16
N ASN A 243 16.12 -23.82 29.03
CA ASN A 243 17.49 -24.05 28.58
C ASN A 243 17.54 -23.97 27.06
N MET A 244 18.52 -23.21 26.53
CA MET A 244 18.72 -23.14 25.08
C MET A 244 19.28 -24.47 24.57
N ILE A 245 18.56 -25.12 23.66
CA ILE A 245 18.94 -26.41 23.07
C ILE A 245 19.47 -26.28 21.64
N TRP A 246 19.16 -25.19 20.95
CA TRP A 246 19.63 -24.93 19.59
C TRP A 246 19.59 -23.44 19.25
N GLU A 247 20.51 -23.00 18.39
CA GLU A 247 20.61 -21.64 17.86
C GLU A 247 21.07 -21.68 16.40
N GLU A 248 20.40 -20.93 15.52
CA GLU A 248 20.83 -20.70 14.15
C GLU A 248 20.53 -19.26 13.73
N ILE A 249 21.39 -18.70 12.87
CA ILE A 249 21.19 -17.38 12.30
C ILE A 249 20.77 -17.54 10.84
N TRP A 250 19.51 -17.20 10.56
CA TRP A 250 19.08 -16.96 9.20
C TRP A 250 19.60 -15.60 8.75
N ASN A 251 20.23 -15.54 7.58
CA ASN A 251 20.65 -14.29 6.96
C ASN A 251 19.88 -14.12 5.67
N LYS A 252 19.52 -12.88 5.35
CA LYS A 252 19.00 -12.54 4.03
C LYS A 252 20.03 -12.99 2.99
N LYS A 253 19.62 -13.93 2.10
CA LYS A 253 20.50 -14.38 1.01
C LYS A 253 20.69 -13.19 0.07
N SER A 254 21.96 -12.78 -0.10
CA SER A 254 22.39 -11.77 -1.08
C SER A 254 22.15 -12.22 -2.51
#